data_AF-A0A9D5Y763-F1
#
_entry.id   AF-A0A9D5Y763-F1
#
_cell.length_a   1.000
_cell.length_b   1.000
_cell.length_c   1.000
_cell.angle_alpha   90.00
_cell.angle_beta   90.00
_cell.angle_gamma   90.00
#
_symmetry.space_group_name_H-M   'P 1'
#
loop_
_entity.id
_entity.type
_entity.pdbx_description
1 polymer ?
#
loop_
_entity_poly.entity_id
_entity_poly.type
_entity_poly.pdbx_seq_one_letter_code
_entity_poly.pdbx_strand_id
1 'polypeptide(L)'
;MMKTNCKAKISRKETALAVGLMALLVVIDQITKFIVTQCLEFQVSVPAIKGLLNWTYTTNTGGGFSILRGKTAFLLIMTAALMIALMFGYFKGLLQNTFGKISILLVVAGGLGNMIDRIFNNGHVVDFIDISPLFEFPIFNFADCCVSVGGVMFCIYIIFMHQFEEKEKNNEAAEEKCLNAVSENVQAEDETV
;
A
#
# COMPACT_ATOMS: atom_id res chain seq x y z
N MET A 1 23.94 29.87 0.09
CA MET A 1 23.02 29.06 0.92
C MET A 1 21.81 28.67 0.06
N MET A 2 21.86 27.54 -0.65
CA MET A 2 20.70 27.04 -1.42
C MET A 2 20.11 25.84 -0.69
N LYS A 3 18.94 26.05 -0.08
CA LYS A 3 18.08 24.96 0.40
C LYS A 3 17.34 24.39 -0.81
N THR A 4 17.95 23.48 -1.56
CA THR A 4 17.20 22.69 -2.56
C THR A 4 16.55 21.49 -1.86
N ASN A 5 15.67 21.78 -0.90
CA ASN A 5 14.67 20.82 -0.45
C ASN A 5 13.40 21.06 -1.27
N CYS A 6 13.45 20.74 -2.57
CA CYS A 6 12.24 20.67 -3.37
C CYS A 6 11.49 19.40 -2.96
N LYS A 7 10.84 19.45 -1.79
CA LYS A 7 9.83 18.45 -1.44
C LYS A 7 8.69 18.66 -2.41
N ALA A 8 8.50 17.72 -3.33
CA ALA A 8 7.34 17.71 -4.21
C ALA A 8 6.08 17.72 -3.32
N LYS A 9 5.44 18.88 -3.23
CA LYS A 9 4.23 19.06 -2.43
C LYS A 9 3.09 18.37 -3.17
N ILE A 10 2.55 17.30 -2.60
CA ILE A 10 1.42 16.56 -3.19
C ILE A 10 0.26 17.53 -3.45
N SER A 11 -0.26 17.50 -4.67
CA SER A 11 -1.36 18.38 -5.09
C SER A 11 -2.68 17.97 -4.41
N ARG A 12 -3.57 18.93 -4.18
CA ARG A 12 -4.93 18.64 -3.64
C ARG A 12 -5.69 17.61 -4.47
N LYS A 13 -5.52 17.63 -5.80
CA LYS A 13 -6.15 16.66 -6.70
C LYS A 13 -5.59 15.25 -6.49
N GLU A 14 -4.28 15.11 -6.37
CA GLU A 14 -3.64 13.81 -6.10
C GLU A 14 -4.06 13.25 -4.74
N THR A 15 -4.11 14.09 -3.70
CA THR A 15 -4.60 13.67 -2.38
C THR A 15 -6.06 13.24 -2.45
N ALA A 16 -6.92 13.95 -3.18
CA ALA A 16 -8.32 13.58 -3.33
C ALA A 16 -8.49 12.24 -4.05
N LEU A 17 -7.71 12.00 -5.11
CA LEU A 17 -7.69 10.71 -5.82
C LEU A 17 -7.21 9.58 -4.91
N ALA A 18 -6.15 9.81 -4.14
CA ALA A 18 -5.61 8.83 -3.20
C ALA A 18 -6.63 8.46 -2.12
N VAL A 19 -7.28 9.45 -1.52
CA VAL A 19 -8.34 9.24 -0.53
C VAL A 19 -9.54 8.51 -1.16
N GLY A 20 -9.95 8.92 -2.36
CA GLY A 20 -11.04 8.26 -3.09
C GLY A 20 -10.74 6.79 -3.39
N LEU A 21 -9.51 6.47 -3.82
CA LEU A 21 -9.07 5.10 -4.05
C LEU A 21 -9.07 4.27 -2.76
N MET A 22 -8.49 4.79 -1.67
CA MET A 22 -8.49 4.09 -0.39
C MET A 22 -9.91 3.84 0.12
N ALA A 23 -10.78 4.86 0.05
CA ALA A 23 -12.18 4.73 0.46
C ALA A 23 -12.91 3.67 -0.36
N LEU A 24 -12.71 3.65 -1.69
CA LEU A 24 -13.30 2.65 -2.57
C LEU A 24 -12.88 1.22 -2.18
N LEU A 25 -11.57 1.00 -1.97
CA LEU A 25 -11.04 -0.32 -1.62
C LEU A 25 -11.57 -0.80 -0.26
N VAL A 26 -11.63 0.08 0.74
CA VAL A 26 -12.19 -0.23 2.06
C VAL A 26 -13.68 -0.52 1.95
N VAL A 27 -14.44 0.24 1.16
CA VAL A 27 -15.87 -0.01 0.93
C VAL A 27 -16.10 -1.37 0.28
N ILE A 28 -15.29 -1.74 -0.72
CA ILE A 28 -15.38 -3.07 -1.35
C ILE A 28 -15.10 -4.18 -0.34
N ASP A 29 -14.05 -4.05 0.48
CA ASP A 29 -13.74 -5.02 1.55
C ASP A 29 -14.91 -5.19 2.51
N GLN A 30 -15.45 -4.09 3.03
CA GLN A 30 -16.52 -4.13 4.02
C GLN A 30 -17.85 -4.64 3.43
N ILE A 31 -18.18 -4.29 2.18
CA ILE A 31 -19.36 -4.82 1.48
C ILE A 31 -19.21 -6.32 1.25
N THR A 32 -18.06 -6.80 0.77
CA THR A 32 -17.86 -8.23 0.51
C THR A 32 -17.94 -9.06 1.79
N LYS A 33 -17.32 -8.60 2.87
CA LYS A 33 -17.46 -9.23 4.20
C LYS A 33 -18.89 -9.22 4.68
N PHE A 34 -19.60 -8.09 4.57
CA PHE A 34 -20.99 -8.00 4.94
C PHE A 34 -21.84 -9.03 4.18
N ILE A 35 -21.74 -9.08 2.85
CA ILE A 35 -22.46 -10.06 2.01
C ILE A 35 -22.19 -11.49 2.48
N VAL A 36 -20.93 -11.85 2.72
CA VAL A 36 -20.54 -13.18 3.19
C VAL A 36 -21.23 -13.53 4.51
N THR A 37 -21.23 -12.61 5.49
CA THR A 37 -21.86 -12.87 6.79
C THR A 37 -23.37 -13.04 6.73
N GLN A 38 -24.02 -12.54 5.68
CA GLN A 38 -25.47 -12.65 5.47
C GLN A 38 -25.87 -13.86 4.62
N CYS A 39 -24.99 -14.28 3.70
CA CYS A 39 -25.32 -15.28 2.68
C CYS A 39 -24.71 -16.66 2.94
N LEU A 40 -23.64 -16.77 3.74
CA LEU A 40 -22.93 -18.02 4.00
C LEU A 40 -23.12 -18.47 5.44
N GLU A 41 -23.28 -19.78 5.61
CA GLU A 41 -23.26 -20.40 6.93
C GLU A 41 -21.81 -20.50 7.43
N PHE A 42 -21.61 -20.28 8.73
CA PHE A 42 -20.28 -20.26 9.34
C PHE A 42 -19.60 -21.63 9.20
N GLN A 43 -18.35 -21.62 8.70
CA GLN A 43 -17.53 -22.80 8.42
C GLN A 43 -18.12 -23.80 7.41
N VAL A 44 -19.09 -23.38 6.60
CA VAL A 44 -19.60 -24.17 5.48
C VAL A 44 -19.00 -23.65 4.17
N SER A 45 -18.32 -24.53 3.44
CA SER A 45 -17.72 -24.23 2.13
C SER A 45 -18.73 -24.40 1.00
N VAL A 46 -18.92 -23.35 0.20
CA VAL A 46 -19.73 -23.36 -1.02
C VAL A 46 -18.81 -23.24 -2.23
N PRO A 47 -18.82 -24.19 -3.19
CA PRO A 47 -17.94 -24.12 -4.35
C PRO A 47 -18.32 -22.96 -5.28
N ALA A 48 -17.37 -22.05 -5.51
CA ALA A 48 -17.49 -20.96 -6.48
C ALA A 48 -17.00 -21.42 -7.86
N ILE A 49 -15.81 -22.03 -7.89
CA ILE A 49 -15.21 -22.66 -9.05
C ILE A 49 -14.74 -24.05 -8.62
N LYS A 50 -15.38 -25.09 -9.16
CA LYS A 50 -15.10 -26.49 -8.79
C LYS A 50 -13.60 -26.80 -8.92
N GLY A 51 -12.99 -27.27 -7.84
CA GLY A 51 -11.58 -27.66 -7.79
C GLY A 51 -10.59 -26.49 -7.70
N LEU A 52 -11.06 -25.25 -7.54
CA LEU A 52 -10.19 -24.07 -7.49
C LEU A 52 -10.52 -23.12 -6.35
N LEU A 53 -11.79 -22.73 -6.23
CA LEU A 53 -12.22 -21.66 -5.33
C LEU A 53 -13.53 -22.04 -4.64
N ASN A 54 -13.53 -21.93 -3.33
CA ASN A 54 -14.72 -21.96 -2.49
C ASN A 54 -14.97 -20.59 -1.86
N TRP A 55 -16.22 -20.33 -1.54
CA TRP A 55 -16.61 -19.34 -0.55
C TRP A 55 -16.79 -20.04 0.79
N THR A 56 -15.98 -19.69 1.79
CA THR A 56 -16.00 -20.35 3.10
C THR A 56 -15.98 -19.27 4.19
N TYR A 57 -17.13 -18.97 4.79
CA TYR A 57 -17.18 -17.96 5.86
C TYR A 57 -16.46 -18.47 7.12
N THR A 58 -15.37 -17.82 7.50
CA THR A 58 -14.65 -18.06 8.76
C THR A 58 -14.23 -16.75 9.41
N THR A 59 -13.77 -16.83 10.66
CA THR A 59 -13.22 -15.69 11.40
C THR A 59 -11.80 -15.96 11.87
N ASN A 60 -11.00 -14.91 11.91
CA ASN A 60 -9.58 -15.00 12.26
C ASN A 60 -9.21 -13.96 13.33
N THR A 61 -8.73 -14.43 14.48
CA THR A 61 -8.24 -13.60 15.60
C THR A 61 -6.73 -13.33 15.53
N GLY A 62 -6.04 -13.90 14.54
CA GLY A 62 -4.64 -13.71 14.26
C GLY A 62 -4.36 -12.71 13.12
N GLY A 63 -3.10 -12.67 12.71
CA GLY A 63 -2.64 -12.01 11.49
C GLY A 63 -2.63 -12.96 10.29
N GLY A 64 -1.83 -12.64 9.27
CA GLY A 64 -1.62 -13.54 8.13
C GLY A 64 -1.21 -14.94 8.58
N PHE A 65 -1.71 -15.96 7.88
CA PHE A 65 -1.54 -17.39 8.25
C PHE A 65 -1.99 -17.72 9.67
N SER A 66 -2.91 -16.95 10.27
CA SER A 66 -3.39 -17.18 11.64
C SER A 66 -2.27 -17.08 12.70
N ILE A 67 -1.17 -16.40 12.40
CA ILE A 67 -0.07 -16.17 13.35
C ILE A 67 -0.54 -15.20 14.44
N LEU A 68 -0.05 -15.31 15.67
CA LEU A 68 -0.40 -14.42 16.80
C LEU A 68 -1.91 -14.41 17.18
N ARG A 69 -2.60 -15.56 17.07
CA ARG A 69 -3.98 -15.73 17.57
C ARG A 69 -4.13 -15.25 19.01
N GLY A 70 -5.22 -14.52 19.26
CA GLY A 70 -5.52 -13.96 20.58
C GLY A 70 -4.66 -12.75 20.98
N LYS A 71 -3.75 -12.28 20.12
CA LYS A 71 -2.96 -11.05 20.32
C LYS A 71 -3.53 -9.89 19.50
N THR A 72 -4.85 -9.77 19.42
CA THR A 72 -5.54 -8.75 18.62
C THR A 72 -5.04 -7.33 18.91
N ALA A 73 -4.84 -6.97 20.18
CA ALA A 73 -4.33 -5.63 20.55
C ALA A 73 -2.93 -5.36 19.94
N PHE A 74 -2.05 -6.35 19.95
CA PHE A 74 -0.73 -6.24 19.33
C PHE A 74 -0.83 -6.08 17.81
N LEU A 75 -1.69 -6.88 17.16
CA LEU A 75 -1.92 -6.78 15.71
C LEU A 75 -2.50 -5.43 15.31
N LEU A 76 -3.43 -4.89 16.10
CA LEU A 76 -4.00 -3.55 15.90
C LEU A 76 -2.91 -2.47 15.98
N ILE A 77 -2.12 -2.47 17.06
CA ILE A 77 -1.04 -1.49 17.26
C ILE A 77 -0.01 -1.57 16.14
N MET A 78 0.42 -2.78 15.77
CA MET A 78 1.39 -3.00 14.71
C MET A 78 0.86 -2.53 13.35
N THR A 79 -0.39 -2.86 13.01
CA THR A 79 -1.02 -2.44 11.75
C THR A 79 -1.16 -0.92 11.70
N ALA A 80 -1.61 -0.30 12.80
CA ALA A 80 -1.71 1.15 12.90
C ALA A 80 -0.34 1.84 12.75
N ALA A 81 0.70 1.34 13.41
CA ALA A 81 2.06 1.86 13.31
C ALA A 81 2.61 1.78 11.89
N LEU A 82 2.41 0.65 11.20
CA LEU A 82 2.81 0.47 9.81
C LEU A 82 2.08 1.45 8.88
N MET A 83 0.76 1.58 9.01
CA MET A 83 -0.02 2.53 8.20
C MET A 83 0.42 3.98 8.42
N ILE A 84 0.67 4.38 9.68
CA ILE A 84 1.18 5.71 10.00
C ILE A 84 2.54 5.95 9.34
N ALA A 85 3.46 4.98 9.43
CA ALA A 85 4.79 5.08 8.81
C ALA A 85 4.69 5.21 7.27
N LEU A 86 3.85 4.40 6.64
CA LEU A 86 3.64 4.43 5.19
C LEU A 86 3.00 5.75 4.74
N MET A 87 1.96 6.22 5.44
CA MET A 87 1.32 7.50 5.13
C MET A 87 2.23 8.69 5.39
N PHE A 88 3.08 8.62 6.42
CA PHE A 88 4.12 9.62 6.65
C PHE A 88 5.10 9.68 5.48
N GLY A 89 5.58 8.53 5.00
CA GLY A 89 6.45 8.44 3.82
C GLY A 89 5.78 9.00 2.56
N TYR A 90 4.51 8.68 2.36
CA TYR A 90 3.66 9.22 1.30
C TYR A 90 3.64 10.75 1.35
N PHE A 91 3.18 11.35 2.46
CA PHE A 91 3.05 12.82 2.58
C PHE A 91 4.39 13.58 2.63
N LYS A 92 5.49 12.91 2.98
CA LYS A 92 6.84 13.49 2.87
C LYS A 92 7.35 13.54 1.44
N GLY A 93 6.65 12.95 0.48
CA GLY A 93 7.06 12.91 -0.92
C GLY A 93 8.27 12.00 -1.13
N LEU A 94 8.44 10.97 -0.28
CA LEU A 94 9.52 9.99 -0.43
C LEU A 94 9.31 9.06 -1.65
N LEU A 95 8.13 9.13 -2.26
CA LEU A 95 7.72 8.34 -3.41
C LEU A 95 7.40 9.29 -4.56
N GLN A 96 8.16 9.21 -5.64
CA GLN A 96 7.91 10.06 -6.80
C GLN A 96 7.05 9.32 -7.83
N ASN A 97 7.34 8.03 -8.06
CA ASN A 97 6.56 7.18 -8.95
C ASN A 97 5.12 6.94 -8.45
N THR A 98 4.16 7.05 -9.37
CA THR A 98 2.77 6.64 -9.18
C THR A 98 2.65 5.19 -8.72
N PHE A 99 3.53 4.30 -9.19
CA PHE A 99 3.55 2.89 -8.80
C PHE A 99 3.81 2.70 -7.30
N GLY A 100 4.83 3.39 -6.75
CA GLY A 100 5.13 3.36 -5.31
C GLY A 100 4.05 4.05 -4.46
N LYS A 101 3.42 5.10 -5.00
CA LYS A 101 2.27 5.75 -4.36
C LYS A 101 1.09 4.78 -4.25
N ILE A 102 0.69 4.13 -5.35
CA ILE A 102 -0.43 3.17 -5.38
C ILE A 102 -0.14 1.98 -4.46
N SER A 103 1.10 1.47 -4.42
CA SER A 103 1.45 0.34 -3.56
C SER A 103 1.22 0.65 -2.08
N ILE A 104 1.58 1.85 -1.62
CA ILE A 104 1.27 2.29 -0.25
C ILE A 104 -0.25 2.39 -0.03
N LEU A 105 -0.99 2.98 -0.96
CA LEU A 105 -2.44 3.14 -0.81
C LEU A 105 -3.15 1.79 -0.70
N LEU A 106 -2.70 0.76 -1.43
CA LEU A 106 -3.22 -0.61 -1.32
C LEU A 106 -2.96 -1.22 0.07
N VAL A 107 -1.72 -1.12 0.57
CA VAL A 107 -1.36 -1.65 1.90
C VAL A 107 -2.15 -0.95 3.00
N VAL A 108 -2.28 0.37 2.91
CA VAL A 108 -3.02 1.17 3.91
C VAL A 108 -4.52 0.87 3.84
N ALA A 109 -5.11 0.78 2.65
CA ALA A 109 -6.52 0.45 2.51
C ALA A 109 -6.85 -0.96 3.03
N GLY A 110 -6.05 -1.97 2.67
CA GLY A 110 -6.25 -3.33 3.16
C GLY A 110 -6.00 -3.45 4.67
N GLY A 111 -4.95 -2.81 5.18
CA GLY A 111 -4.69 -2.72 6.62
C GLY A 111 -5.85 -2.08 7.38
N LEU A 112 -6.44 -1.01 6.83
CA LEU A 112 -7.59 -0.32 7.40
C LEU A 112 -8.85 -1.19 7.38
N GLY A 113 -9.14 -1.90 6.29
CA GLY A 113 -10.27 -2.84 6.22
C GLY A 113 -10.21 -3.91 7.31
N ASN A 114 -9.06 -4.57 7.48
CA ASN A 114 -8.87 -5.56 8.55
C ASN A 114 -8.79 -4.94 9.96
N MET A 115 -8.46 -3.65 10.08
CA MET A 115 -8.49 -2.94 11.35
C MET A 115 -9.93 -2.61 11.77
N ILE A 116 -10.78 -2.22 10.82
CA ILE A 116 -12.21 -1.97 11.03
C ILE A 116 -12.87 -3.23 11.60
N ASP A 117 -12.70 -4.39 10.95
CA ASP A 117 -13.23 -5.64 11.47
C ASP A 117 -12.81 -5.91 12.92
N ARG A 118 -11.52 -5.80 13.24
CA ARG A 118 -11.04 -6.08 14.60
C ARG A 118 -11.64 -5.14 15.64
N ILE A 119 -11.93 -3.89 15.29
CA ILE A 119 -12.54 -2.92 16.18
C ILE A 119 -14.02 -3.23 16.40
N PHE A 120 -14.76 -3.59 15.34
CA PHE A 120 -16.22 -3.74 15.40
C PHE A 120 -16.71 -5.18 15.63
N ASN A 121 -15.89 -6.18 15.31
CA ASN A 121 -16.20 -7.60 15.41
C ASN A 121 -15.39 -8.26 16.54
N ASN A 122 -15.37 -7.65 17.73
CA ASN A 122 -14.78 -8.26 18.94
C ASN A 122 -13.35 -8.83 18.74
N GLY A 123 -12.54 -8.17 17.92
CA GLY A 123 -11.15 -8.55 17.71
C GLY A 123 -10.87 -9.65 16.69
N HIS A 124 -11.82 -10.02 15.84
CA HIS A 124 -11.60 -10.90 14.70
C HIS A 124 -11.83 -10.22 13.35
N VAL A 125 -11.32 -10.84 12.30
CA VAL A 125 -11.49 -10.48 10.89
C VAL A 125 -12.37 -11.51 10.20
N VAL A 126 -13.22 -11.09 9.27
CA VAL A 126 -14.02 -12.00 8.43
C VAL A 126 -13.20 -12.43 7.21
N ASP A 127 -12.97 -13.74 7.07
CA ASP A 127 -12.27 -14.35 5.95
C ASP A 127 -13.22 -15.25 5.16
N PHE A 128 -13.06 -15.30 3.83
CA PHE A 128 -14.05 -15.97 2.96
C PHE A 128 -13.55 -16.52 1.62
N ILE A 129 -12.39 -16.08 1.15
CA ILE A 129 -11.77 -16.55 -0.09
C ILE A 129 -10.96 -17.80 0.23
N ASP A 130 -11.45 -18.96 -0.23
CA ASP A 130 -10.86 -20.26 0.08
C ASP A 130 -10.35 -20.93 -1.20
N ILE A 131 -9.03 -20.92 -1.38
CA ILE A 131 -8.34 -21.58 -2.50
C ILE A 131 -7.69 -22.92 -2.10
N SER A 132 -8.04 -23.44 -0.91
CA SER A 132 -7.54 -24.74 -0.43
C SER A 132 -7.76 -25.92 -1.39
N PRO A 133 -8.79 -25.94 -2.28
CA PRO A 133 -8.90 -27.00 -3.28
C PRO A 133 -7.75 -27.06 -4.29
N LEU A 134 -7.01 -25.96 -4.51
CA LEU A 134 -5.88 -25.91 -5.43
C LEU A 134 -4.55 -26.24 -4.73
N PHE A 135 -4.31 -25.62 -3.57
CA PHE A 135 -3.17 -25.90 -2.69
C PHE A 135 -3.49 -25.45 -1.27
N GLU A 136 -2.89 -26.06 -0.25
CA GLU A 136 -3.13 -25.74 1.16
C GLU A 136 -2.73 -24.29 1.48
N PHE A 137 -3.70 -23.38 1.39
CA PHE A 137 -3.54 -21.96 1.69
C PHE A 137 -4.61 -21.52 2.71
N PRO A 138 -4.26 -20.64 3.67
CA PRO A 138 -5.25 -20.10 4.59
C PRO A 138 -6.35 -19.34 3.85
N ILE A 139 -7.56 -19.39 4.38
CA ILE A 139 -8.67 -18.56 3.89
C ILE A 139 -8.33 -17.09 4.17
N PHE A 140 -8.59 -16.22 3.21
CA PHE A 140 -8.26 -14.78 3.28
C PHE A 140 -9.44 -13.93 2.79
N ASN A 141 -9.27 -12.62 2.79
CA ASN A 141 -10.27 -11.67 2.32
C ASN A 141 -9.72 -10.66 1.29
N PHE A 142 -10.57 -9.74 0.86
CA PHE A 142 -10.18 -8.71 -0.10
C PHE A 142 -9.11 -7.75 0.45
N ALA A 143 -9.22 -7.33 1.71
CA ALA A 143 -8.18 -6.55 2.37
C ALA A 143 -6.79 -7.24 2.36
N ASP A 144 -6.73 -8.56 2.57
CA ASP A 144 -5.47 -9.32 2.48
C ASP A 144 -4.90 -9.33 1.05
N CYS A 145 -5.76 -9.35 0.03
CA CYS A 145 -5.33 -9.19 -1.37
C CYS A 145 -4.68 -7.82 -1.58
N CYS A 146 -5.30 -6.75 -1.07
CA CYS A 146 -4.74 -5.40 -1.16
C CYS A 146 -3.38 -5.29 -0.44
N VAL A 147 -3.25 -5.84 0.77
CA VAL A 147 -1.98 -5.84 1.50
C VAL A 147 -0.92 -6.66 0.76
N SER A 148 -1.27 -7.83 0.24
CA SER A 148 -0.31 -8.72 -0.44
C SER A 148 0.17 -8.11 -1.76
N VAL A 149 -0.75 -7.65 -2.61
CA VAL A 149 -0.42 -7.00 -3.90
C VAL A 149 0.34 -5.70 -3.66
N GLY A 150 -0.14 -4.85 -2.74
CA GLY A 150 0.51 -3.60 -2.38
C GLY A 150 1.90 -3.82 -1.80
N GLY A 151 2.09 -4.84 -0.95
CA GLY A 151 3.38 -5.20 -0.39
C GLY A 151 4.37 -5.64 -1.47
N VAL A 152 3.96 -6.52 -2.39
CA VAL A 152 4.80 -6.96 -3.51
C VAL A 152 5.16 -5.78 -4.42
N MET A 153 4.19 -4.93 -4.77
CA MET A 153 4.45 -3.72 -5.55
C MET A 153 5.42 -2.78 -4.84
N PHE A 154 5.29 -2.60 -3.53
CA PHE A 154 6.18 -1.74 -2.76
C PHE A 154 7.61 -2.30 -2.73
N CYS A 155 7.78 -3.61 -2.57
CA CYS A 155 9.08 -4.27 -2.66
C CYS A 155 9.72 -4.07 -4.05
N ILE A 156 8.96 -4.27 -5.12
CA ILE A 156 9.42 -4.02 -6.50
C ILE A 156 9.86 -2.56 -6.67
N TYR A 157 9.07 -1.61 -6.16
CA TYR A 157 9.40 -0.19 -6.23
C TYR A 157 10.73 0.12 -5.53
N ILE A 158 10.93 -0.37 -4.30
CA ILE A 158 12.15 -0.10 -3.53
C ILE A 158 13.38 -0.74 -4.18
N ILE A 159 13.26 -1.98 -4.66
CA ILE A 159 14.41 -2.73 -5.22
C ILE A 159 14.82 -2.18 -6.59
N PHE A 160 13.85 -1.97 -7.47
CA PHE A 160 14.13 -1.67 -8.88
C PHE A 160 13.96 -0.19 -9.20
N MET A 161 12.88 0.45 -8.77
CA MET A 161 12.49 1.78 -9.28
C MET A 161 13.12 2.94 -8.52
N HIS A 162 13.30 2.82 -7.19
CA HIS A 162 13.92 3.87 -6.39
C HIS A 162 15.35 4.19 -6.86
N GLN A 163 16.10 3.18 -7.31
CA GLN A 163 17.46 3.37 -7.83
C GLN A 163 17.51 4.14 -9.15
N PHE A 164 16.48 4.00 -10.01
CA PHE A 164 16.40 4.78 -11.25
C PHE A 164 16.08 6.26 -10.95
N GLU A 165 15.16 6.52 -10.02
CA GLU A 165 14.79 7.89 -9.64
C GLU A 165 15.97 8.66 -9.02
N GLU A 166 16.80 8.00 -8.19
CA GLU A 166 18.00 8.65 -7.66
C GLU A 166 19.06 8.93 -8.73
N LYS A 167 19.24 8.00 -9.68
CA LYS A 167 20.19 8.19 -10.79
C LYS A 167 19.78 9.33 -11.72
N GLU A 168 18.50 9.41 -12.10
CA GLU A 168 18.00 10.50 -12.94
C GLU A 168 18.20 11.86 -12.27
N LYS A 169 17.81 12.00 -11.00
CA LYS A 169 18.03 13.25 -10.26
C LYS A 169 19.50 13.65 -10.18
N ASN A 170 20.39 12.69 -9.94
CA ASN A 170 21.81 12.98 -9.85
C ASN A 170 22.39 13.38 -11.20
N ASN A 171 21.92 12.80 -12.30
CA ASN A 171 22.30 13.18 -13.66
C ASN A 171 21.78 14.58 -14.00
N GLU A 172 20.50 14.88 -13.75
CA GLU A 172 19.92 16.21 -13.97
C GLU A 172 20.67 17.28 -13.17
N ALA A 173 20.96 17.01 -11.89
CA ALA A 173 21.74 17.93 -11.05
C ALA A 173 23.18 18.12 -11.55
N ALA A 174 23.78 17.07 -12.14
CA ALA A 174 25.11 17.16 -12.74
C ALA A 174 25.10 17.98 -14.04
N GLU A 175 24.08 17.79 -14.89
CA GLU A 175 23.88 18.54 -16.13
C GLU A 175 23.63 20.03 -15.84
N GLU A 176 22.72 20.36 -14.89
CA GLU A 176 22.45 21.73 -14.47
C GLU A 176 23.71 22.43 -13.94
N LYS A 177 24.51 21.72 -13.14
CA LYS A 177 25.77 22.24 -12.62
C LYS A 177 26.80 22.49 -13.72
N CYS A 178 26.86 21.63 -14.74
CA CYS A 178 27.71 21.83 -15.92
C CYS A 178 27.25 23.04 -16.74
N LEU A 179 25.95 23.18 -16.97
CA LEU A 179 25.37 24.30 -17.72
C LEU A 179 25.66 25.64 -17.05
N ASN A 180 25.52 25.70 -15.73
CA ASN A 180 25.81 26.90 -14.95
C ASN A 180 27.29 27.27 -14.99
N ALA A 181 28.20 26.28 -14.86
CA ALA A 181 29.64 26.53 -14.95
C ALA A 181 30.08 27.03 -16.33
N VAL A 182 29.49 26.51 -17.41
CA VAL A 182 29.76 27.00 -18.77
C VAL A 182 29.25 28.44 -18.94
N SER A 183 28.06 28.75 -18.40
CA SER A 183 27.48 30.09 -18.47
C SER A 183 28.32 31.14 -17.72
N GLU A 184 28.83 30.79 -16.54
CA GLU A 184 29.73 31.65 -15.75
C GLU A 184 31.04 31.93 -16.49
N ASN A 185 31.64 30.92 -17.15
CA ASN A 185 32.86 31.10 -17.93
C ASN A 185 32.65 32.00 -19.16
N VAL A 186 31.52 31.86 -19.87
CA VAL A 186 31.20 32.70 -21.03
C VAL A 186 31.00 34.16 -20.61
N GLN A 187 30.33 34.42 -19.48
CA GLN A 187 30.17 35.78 -18.96
C GLN A 187 31.49 36.40 -18.49
N ALA A 188 32.41 35.60 -17.93
CA ALA A 188 33.73 36.08 -17.53
C ALA A 188 34.60 36.45 -18.73
N GLU A 189 34.47 35.76 -19.87
CA GLU A 189 35.19 36.11 -21.10
C GLU A 189 34.65 37.42 -21.72
N ASP A 190 33.33 37.63 -21.74
CA ASP A 190 32.69 38.84 -22.30
C ASP A 190 32.98 40.12 -21.50
N GLU A 191 33.31 40.03 -20.20
CA GLU A 191 33.72 41.19 -19.38
C GLU A 191 35.21 41.57 -19.56
N THR A 192 36.01 40.73 -20.21
CA THR A 192 37.46 40.95 -20.40
C THR A 192 37.85 41.54 -21.76
N VAL A 193 36.87 41.82 -22.63
CA VAL A 193 37.03 42.44 -23.96
C VAL A 193 36.48 43.86 -23.95
#